data_AF-A0A1V0N5Z8-F1
#
_entry.id   AF-A0A1V0N5Z8-F1
#
_cell.length_a   1.000
_cell.length_b   1.000
_cell.length_c   1.000
_cell.angle_alpha   90.00
_cell.angle_beta   90.00
_cell.angle_gamma   90.00
#
_symmetry.space_group_name_H-M   'P 1'
#
loop_
_entity.id
_entity.type
_entity.pdbx_description
1 polymer ?
#
loop_
_entity_poly.entity_id
_entity_poly.type
_entity_poly.pdbx_seq_one_letter_code
_entity_poly.pdbx_strand_id
1 'polypeptide(L)'
;MSFLREVKYSILSDTENTYISRVLEDRIKIKNFDIPEYLYVTDLINPVRSYFTRKYPEIPLPENVEARMKNGEEIHFLARQWFEQLPGFSGSEVILTGADIGLNVVGRADFMLYNSIVEFKTKHVDMIDLESIYSVYSSDLEQLLFYAAMNKNFTEDNYLVFFSDEKFYVYKVSVHDRAIIEDEMVYRFSLITRAMENGDIGDFPRCSYFGYGCQFSEAQVCPCHSLRHSDSSWISNVAKVEEDYGMESRLQEIYEHGKSTIDLRFYDLIYQRKYYHKITGDSRNAGSSGQIPDSYYEKNNIKFFVLGSIDSSILNVSGTEKANINKVSTLPLYGDDRYIIKNIYDENTIVPYLLKINNSKYTNNIPDTYYSELAITCARRNIKEGLIVVVYPKLEKTIKVHEVKFDIDRIISACRTSIENIETAVARKTPEILDMCPEFAIKSCDFASCSCRREIIKGR
;
A
#
# COMPACT_ATOMS: atom_id res chain seq x y z
N MET A 1 -0.58 31.98 -3.54
CA MET A 1 0.81 31.47 -3.43
C MET A 1 0.74 29.97 -3.53
N SER A 2 1.69 29.32 -4.19
CA SER A 2 1.60 27.86 -4.40
C SER A 2 1.87 27.08 -3.11
N PHE A 3 1.13 26.00 -2.87
CA PHE A 3 1.27 25.06 -1.76
C PHE A 3 2.71 24.57 -1.57
N LEU A 4 3.41 24.20 -2.64
CA LEU A 4 4.82 23.76 -2.58
C LEU A 4 5.74 24.85 -2.02
N ARG A 5 5.44 26.11 -2.36
CA ARG A 5 6.19 27.27 -1.88
C ARG A 5 5.90 27.52 -0.40
N GLU A 6 4.66 27.35 0.03
CA GLU A 6 4.30 27.44 1.46
C GLU A 6 4.99 26.35 2.30
N VAL A 7 5.03 25.11 1.81
CA VAL A 7 5.80 24.03 2.47
C VAL A 7 7.25 24.44 2.65
N LYS A 8 7.90 24.93 1.58
CA LYS A 8 9.30 25.35 1.62
C LYS A 8 9.57 26.47 2.63
N TYR A 9 8.67 27.44 2.73
CA TYR A 9 8.77 28.51 3.73
C TYR A 9 8.42 28.07 5.15
N SER A 10 7.82 26.89 5.31
CA SER A 10 7.49 26.31 6.61
C SER A 10 8.61 25.42 7.14
N ILE A 11 9.67 25.14 6.38
CA ILE A 11 10.82 24.36 6.86
C ILE A 11 11.65 25.23 7.81
N LEU A 12 11.75 24.81 9.06
CA LEU A 12 12.54 25.45 10.11
C LEU A 12 13.98 24.93 10.15
N SER A 13 14.16 23.63 9.87
CA SER A 13 15.48 23.01 9.71
C SER A 13 15.41 21.74 8.87
N ASP A 14 16.50 21.44 8.15
CA ASP A 14 16.76 20.18 7.48
C ASP A 14 18.20 19.76 7.82
N THR A 15 18.35 18.65 8.52
CA THR A 15 19.65 18.14 8.98
C THR A 15 19.79 16.66 8.68
N GLU A 16 20.98 16.24 8.24
CA GLU A 16 21.24 14.82 7.99
C GLU A 16 21.35 14.04 9.33
N ASN A 17 20.48 13.04 9.51
CA ASN A 17 20.55 12.08 10.60
C ASN A 17 21.52 10.95 10.25
N THR A 18 22.81 11.22 10.49
CA THR A 18 23.90 10.28 10.16
C THR A 18 23.82 8.96 10.91
N TYR A 19 23.18 8.92 12.08
CA TYR A 19 23.01 7.70 12.88
C TYR A 19 22.06 6.72 12.20
N ILE A 20 20.81 7.13 11.91
CA ILE A 20 19.84 6.27 11.25
C ILE A 20 20.33 5.88 9.85
N SER A 21 20.97 6.82 9.14
CA SER A 21 21.67 6.51 7.88
C SER A 21 22.60 5.31 8.02
N ARG A 22 23.50 5.30 9.01
CA ARG A 22 24.42 4.18 9.24
C ARG A 22 23.70 2.87 9.59
N VAL A 23 22.74 2.92 10.52
CA VAL A 23 21.97 1.74 10.93
C VAL A 23 21.30 1.06 9.73
N LEU A 24 20.73 1.85 8.82
CA LEU A 24 20.08 1.33 7.62
C LEU A 24 21.10 0.88 6.57
N GLU A 25 22.17 1.65 6.33
CA GLU A 25 23.22 1.28 5.38
C GLU A 25 23.90 -0.04 5.72
N ASP A 26 24.25 -0.24 6.99
CA ASP A 26 24.94 -1.46 7.44
C ASP A 26 24.06 -2.70 7.20
N ARG A 27 22.75 -2.58 7.43
CA ARG A 27 21.78 -3.66 7.18
C ARG A 27 21.55 -3.91 5.69
N ILE A 28 21.61 -2.88 4.86
CA ILE A 28 21.35 -2.98 3.42
C ILE A 28 22.56 -3.49 2.65
N LYS A 29 23.78 -3.09 3.03
CA LYS A 29 25.01 -3.49 2.35
C LYS A 29 25.32 -4.98 2.48
N ILE A 30 24.85 -5.63 3.55
CA ILE A 30 25.00 -7.08 3.74
C ILE A 30 23.96 -7.92 2.99
N LYS A 31 22.92 -7.31 2.42
CA LYS A 31 21.89 -8.04 1.66
C LYS A 31 22.42 -8.39 0.27
N ASN A 32 22.20 -9.64 -0.14
CA ASN A 32 22.45 -10.05 -1.51
C ASN A 32 21.23 -9.68 -2.37
N PHE A 33 21.45 -8.86 -3.40
CA PHE A 33 20.41 -8.41 -4.33
C PHE A 33 20.38 -9.23 -5.62
N ASP A 34 21.26 -10.24 -5.73
CA ASP A 34 21.39 -11.12 -6.89
C ASP A 34 20.40 -12.31 -6.85
N ILE A 35 19.58 -12.43 -5.79
CA ILE A 35 18.51 -13.43 -5.64
C ILE A 35 17.23 -12.87 -6.31
N PRO A 36 16.50 -13.66 -7.12
CA PRO A 36 15.48 -13.15 -8.03
C PRO A 36 14.32 -12.43 -7.32
N GLU A 37 13.57 -11.67 -8.13
CA GLU A 37 12.33 -10.94 -7.84
C GLU A 37 11.59 -11.44 -6.59
N TYR A 38 11.26 -10.53 -5.65
CA TYR A 38 10.35 -10.87 -4.56
C TYR A 38 9.08 -11.54 -5.12
N LEU A 39 8.63 -12.57 -4.43
CA LEU A 39 7.26 -13.06 -4.61
C LEU A 39 6.35 -12.23 -3.73
N TYR A 40 5.17 -11.88 -4.24
CA TYR A 40 4.12 -11.32 -3.39
C TYR A 40 3.42 -12.45 -2.63
N VAL A 41 2.77 -12.15 -1.50
CA VAL A 41 1.91 -13.14 -0.83
C VAL A 41 0.87 -13.71 -1.80
N THR A 42 0.30 -12.89 -2.67
CA THR A 42 -0.65 -13.33 -3.71
C THR A 42 -0.03 -14.26 -4.76
N ASP A 43 1.29 -14.23 -4.96
CA ASP A 43 2.01 -15.22 -5.78
C ASP A 43 1.96 -16.60 -5.11
N LEU A 44 2.14 -16.66 -3.78
CA LEU A 44 2.11 -17.92 -3.01
C LEU A 44 0.71 -18.54 -2.98
N ILE A 45 -0.33 -17.69 -2.90
CA ILE A 45 -1.74 -18.11 -2.93
C ILE A 45 -2.12 -18.69 -4.30
N ASN A 46 -1.52 -18.18 -5.38
CA ASN A 46 -1.78 -18.68 -6.74
C ASN A 46 -0.48 -18.94 -7.53
N PRO A 47 0.24 -20.05 -7.21
CA PRO A 47 1.52 -20.38 -7.84
C PRO A 47 1.44 -20.52 -9.36
N VAL A 48 0.32 -21.08 -9.87
CA VAL A 48 0.09 -21.23 -11.31
C VAL A 48 0.07 -19.87 -11.99
N ARG A 49 -0.77 -18.94 -11.51
CA ARG A 49 -0.83 -17.59 -12.08
C ARG A 49 0.53 -16.90 -11.96
N SER A 50 1.18 -17.03 -10.80
CA SER A 50 2.50 -16.46 -10.54
C SER A 50 3.55 -16.87 -11.59
N TYR A 51 3.63 -18.17 -11.89
CA TYR A 51 4.53 -18.73 -12.88
C TYR A 51 4.20 -18.28 -14.30
N PHE A 52 2.93 -18.40 -14.72
CA PHE A 52 2.54 -18.06 -16.09
C PHE A 52 2.61 -16.55 -16.39
N THR A 53 2.37 -15.68 -15.40
CA THR A 53 2.59 -14.23 -15.55
C THR A 53 4.04 -13.88 -15.80
N ARG A 54 4.99 -14.60 -15.18
CA ARG A 54 6.43 -14.39 -15.43
C ARG A 54 6.89 -15.01 -16.75
N LYS A 55 6.31 -16.15 -17.13
CA LYS A 55 6.67 -16.87 -18.36
C LYS A 55 6.10 -16.25 -19.63
N TYR A 56 4.90 -15.67 -19.56
CA TYR A 56 4.20 -15.08 -20.69
C TYR A 56 3.75 -13.65 -20.37
N PRO A 57 4.72 -12.73 -20.16
CA PRO A 57 4.45 -11.34 -19.78
C PRO A 57 3.63 -10.56 -20.79
N GLU A 58 3.66 -10.98 -22.05
CA GLU A 58 3.00 -10.35 -23.20
C GLU A 58 1.50 -10.64 -23.29
N ILE A 59 1.00 -11.64 -22.56
CA ILE A 59 -0.43 -11.99 -22.57
C ILE A 59 -1.17 -11.03 -21.63
N PRO A 60 -2.07 -10.17 -22.15
CA PRO A 60 -2.75 -9.18 -21.34
C PRO A 60 -3.88 -9.79 -20.50
N LEU A 61 -4.30 -9.05 -19.46
CA LEU A 61 -5.54 -9.37 -18.73
C LEU A 61 -6.76 -9.13 -19.62
N PRO A 62 -7.82 -9.95 -19.52
CA PRO A 62 -9.07 -9.69 -20.23
C PRO A 62 -9.74 -8.41 -19.71
N GLU A 63 -10.34 -7.61 -20.60
CA GLU A 63 -10.90 -6.29 -20.25
C GLU A 63 -11.94 -6.35 -19.11
N ASN A 64 -12.78 -7.39 -19.09
CA ASN A 64 -13.77 -7.60 -18.04
C ASN A 64 -13.14 -7.88 -16.67
N VAL A 65 -11.99 -8.56 -16.63
CA VAL A 65 -11.23 -8.80 -15.40
C VAL A 65 -10.57 -7.51 -14.94
N GLU A 66 -9.96 -6.76 -15.87
CA GLU A 66 -9.34 -5.47 -15.58
C GLU A 66 -10.35 -4.46 -15.03
N ALA A 67 -11.55 -4.37 -15.62
CA ALA A 67 -12.62 -3.51 -15.14
C ALA A 67 -13.09 -3.87 -13.71
N ARG A 68 -13.23 -5.17 -13.42
CA ARG A 68 -13.56 -5.65 -12.07
C ARG A 68 -12.47 -5.33 -11.05
N MET A 69 -11.21 -5.50 -11.41
CA MET A 69 -10.08 -5.15 -10.53
C MET A 69 -10.07 -3.66 -10.22
N LYS A 70 -10.27 -2.79 -11.22
CA LYS A 70 -10.36 -1.34 -11.02
C LYS A 70 -11.49 -0.94 -10.07
N ASN A 71 -12.66 -1.54 -10.22
CA ASN A 71 -13.78 -1.30 -9.31
C ASN A 71 -13.44 -1.73 -7.86
N GLY A 72 -12.82 -2.90 -7.69
CA GLY A 72 -12.34 -3.36 -6.39
C GLY A 72 -11.30 -2.43 -5.75
N GLU A 73 -10.35 -1.93 -6.54
CA GLU A 73 -9.35 -0.95 -6.10
C GLU A 73 -9.98 0.38 -5.65
N GLU A 74 -11.03 0.83 -6.35
CA GLU A 74 -11.78 2.03 -5.97
C GLU A 74 -12.51 1.85 -4.64
N ILE A 75 -13.15 0.69 -4.41
CA ILE A 75 -13.82 0.39 -3.14
C ILE A 75 -12.81 0.19 -2.01
N HIS A 76 -11.69 -0.50 -2.22
CA HIS A 76 -10.60 -0.59 -1.22
C HIS A 76 -10.09 0.78 -0.82
N PHE A 77 -9.98 1.69 -1.79
CA PHE A 77 -9.58 3.05 -1.51
C PHE A 77 -10.60 3.76 -0.61
N LEU A 78 -11.90 3.64 -0.90
CA LEU A 78 -12.98 4.17 -0.04
C LEU A 78 -13.01 3.50 1.34
N ALA A 79 -12.66 2.21 1.42
CA ALA A 79 -12.68 1.48 2.67
C ALA A 79 -11.75 2.08 3.74
N ARG A 80 -10.65 2.73 3.33
CA ARG A 80 -9.78 3.48 4.24
C ARG A 80 -10.55 4.45 5.12
N GLN A 81 -11.57 5.12 4.57
CA GLN A 81 -12.39 6.07 5.32
C GLN A 81 -13.12 5.41 6.48
N TRP A 82 -13.54 4.15 6.30
CA TRP A 82 -14.26 3.40 7.31
C TRP A 82 -13.31 2.84 8.36
N PHE A 83 -12.20 2.24 7.94
CA PHE A 83 -11.22 1.65 8.85
C PHE A 83 -10.44 2.70 9.66
N GLU A 84 -10.13 3.88 9.10
CA GLU A 84 -9.45 4.96 9.84
C GLU A 84 -10.26 5.44 11.07
N GLN A 85 -11.58 5.25 11.07
CA GLN A 85 -12.48 5.64 12.16
C GLN A 85 -12.62 4.55 13.24
N LEU A 86 -12.09 3.35 13.00
CA LEU A 86 -12.14 2.27 13.98
C LEU A 86 -11.14 2.48 15.13
N PRO A 87 -11.50 2.07 16.36
CA PRO A 87 -10.55 2.02 17.46
C PRO A 87 -9.37 1.14 17.09
N GLY A 88 -8.16 1.64 17.36
CA GLY A 88 -6.94 0.89 17.10
C GLY A 88 -6.37 1.05 15.70
N PHE A 89 -6.98 1.83 14.78
CA PHE A 89 -6.42 2.00 13.45
C PHE A 89 -4.93 2.39 13.46
N SER A 90 -4.08 1.51 12.95
CA SER A 90 -2.62 1.64 13.03
C SER A 90 -1.94 1.74 11.67
N GLY A 91 -2.65 1.48 10.56
CA GLY A 91 -2.15 1.73 9.21
C GLY A 91 -3.05 1.19 8.08
N SER A 92 -2.78 1.66 6.86
CA SER A 92 -3.33 1.15 5.60
C SER A 92 -2.21 0.78 4.63
N GLU A 93 -2.45 -0.19 3.74
CA GLU A 93 -1.46 -0.72 2.79
C GLU A 93 -0.14 -1.10 3.47
N VAL A 94 -0.25 -1.80 4.58
CA VAL A 94 0.91 -2.12 5.42
C VAL A 94 1.79 -3.14 4.70
N ILE A 95 3.02 -2.71 4.41
CA ILE A 95 4.01 -3.55 3.78
C ILE A 95 4.59 -4.51 4.82
N LEU A 96 4.54 -5.80 4.51
CA LEU A 96 5.09 -6.89 5.33
C LEU A 96 6.21 -7.58 4.55
N THR A 97 7.24 -8.05 5.25
CA THR A 97 8.36 -8.75 4.61
C THR A 97 8.60 -10.12 5.26
N GLY A 98 8.82 -11.15 4.45
CA GLY A 98 9.08 -12.52 4.90
C GLY A 98 10.54 -12.75 5.30
N ALA A 99 11.34 -11.68 5.38
CA ALA A 99 12.77 -11.75 5.62
C ALA A 99 13.11 -12.39 6.99
N ASP A 100 12.26 -12.18 8.00
CA ASP A 100 12.42 -12.79 9.32
C ASP A 100 12.17 -14.31 9.32
N ILE A 101 11.44 -14.82 8.31
CA ILE A 101 11.18 -16.25 8.05
C ILE A 101 12.21 -16.80 7.04
N GLY A 102 13.18 -15.99 6.62
CA GLY A 102 14.17 -16.37 5.61
C GLY A 102 13.63 -16.42 4.18
N LEU A 103 12.46 -15.83 3.92
CA LEU A 103 11.80 -15.82 2.61
C LEU A 103 11.91 -14.46 1.91
N ASN A 104 12.14 -14.49 0.60
CA ASN A 104 12.07 -13.31 -0.26
C ASN A 104 10.62 -13.05 -0.69
N VAL A 105 9.73 -12.87 0.28
CA VAL A 105 8.28 -12.68 0.09
C VAL A 105 7.85 -11.32 0.64
N VAL A 106 7.00 -10.60 -0.09
CA VAL A 106 6.44 -9.31 0.32
C VAL A 106 4.92 -9.36 0.35
N GLY A 107 4.34 -8.78 1.38
CA GLY A 107 2.91 -8.60 1.52
C GLY A 107 2.53 -7.14 1.55
N ARG A 108 1.30 -6.84 1.14
CA ARG A 108 0.66 -5.55 1.36
C ARG A 108 -0.71 -5.81 1.96
N ALA A 109 -0.76 -5.84 3.28
CA ALA A 109 -2.01 -6.00 4.01
C ALA A 109 -2.85 -4.74 3.88
N ASP A 110 -4.17 -4.88 3.74
CA ASP A 110 -5.06 -3.74 3.50
C ASP A 110 -5.06 -2.76 4.67
N PHE A 111 -5.30 -3.26 5.89
CA PHE A 111 -5.33 -2.44 7.10
C PHE A 111 -4.71 -3.15 8.31
N MET A 112 -4.43 -2.36 9.34
CA MET A 112 -4.10 -2.87 10.66
C MET A 112 -4.90 -2.16 11.76
N LEU A 113 -5.34 -2.95 12.75
CA LEU A 113 -5.94 -2.48 14.00
C LEU A 113 -5.06 -2.95 15.15
N TYR A 114 -4.42 -2.03 15.86
CA TYR A 114 -3.31 -2.31 16.76
C TYR A 114 -2.28 -3.15 15.99
N ASN A 115 -1.98 -4.35 16.45
CA ASN A 115 -1.10 -5.30 15.77
C ASN A 115 -1.86 -6.29 14.88
N SER A 116 -3.18 -6.32 14.88
CA SER A 116 -3.99 -7.27 14.09
C SER A 116 -4.02 -6.87 12.62
N ILE A 117 -3.80 -7.85 11.75
CA ILE A 117 -3.98 -7.69 10.31
C ILE A 117 -5.48 -7.70 9.99
N VAL A 118 -5.89 -6.81 9.10
CA VAL A 118 -7.23 -6.84 8.50
C VAL A 118 -7.07 -6.98 6.99
N GLU A 119 -7.59 -8.07 6.45
CA GLU A 119 -7.74 -8.28 5.01
C GLU A 119 -9.17 -7.92 4.61
N PHE A 120 -9.32 -7.00 3.67
CA PHE A 120 -10.61 -6.51 3.19
C PHE A 120 -10.90 -7.07 1.80
N LYS A 121 -12.13 -7.49 1.53
CA LYS A 121 -12.52 -8.08 0.25
C LYS A 121 -13.88 -7.58 -0.20
N THR A 122 -14.00 -7.20 -1.46
CA THR A 122 -15.30 -6.87 -2.07
C THR A 122 -15.90 -8.09 -2.77
N LYS A 123 -17.18 -8.36 -2.55
CA LYS A 123 -17.95 -9.44 -3.20
C LYS A 123 -19.28 -8.91 -3.77
N HIS A 124 -19.97 -9.77 -4.50
CA HIS A 124 -21.29 -9.53 -5.09
C HIS A 124 -22.20 -10.74 -4.81
N VAL A 125 -22.53 -10.93 -3.54
CA VAL A 125 -23.33 -12.04 -3.01
C VAL A 125 -24.24 -11.55 -1.88
N ASP A 126 -25.40 -12.18 -1.75
CA ASP A 126 -26.42 -11.77 -0.76
C ASP A 126 -25.99 -12.01 0.69
N MET A 127 -25.19 -13.05 0.95
CA MET A 127 -24.70 -13.44 2.25
C MET A 127 -23.36 -14.18 2.11
N ILE A 128 -22.48 -13.98 3.08
CA ILE A 128 -21.27 -14.78 3.26
C ILE A 128 -21.42 -15.41 4.63
N ASP A 129 -21.53 -16.73 4.70
CA ASP A 129 -21.61 -17.48 5.95
C ASP A 129 -20.23 -18.06 6.34
N LEU A 130 -20.15 -18.56 7.58
CA LEU A 130 -18.91 -19.13 8.12
C LEU A 130 -18.40 -20.34 7.31
N GLU A 131 -19.29 -21.18 6.79
CA GLU A 131 -18.91 -22.35 5.97
C GLU A 131 -18.26 -21.92 4.65
N SER A 132 -18.74 -20.83 4.05
CA SER A 132 -18.20 -20.24 2.84
C SER A 132 -16.77 -19.76 3.02
N ILE A 133 -16.36 -19.37 4.24
CA ILE A 133 -14.98 -18.97 4.51
C ILE A 133 -14.00 -20.12 4.27
N TYR A 134 -14.34 -21.32 4.70
CA TYR A 134 -13.48 -22.50 4.55
C TYR A 134 -13.59 -23.16 3.17
N SER A 135 -14.74 -23.05 2.51
CA SER A 135 -15.04 -23.79 1.27
C SER A 135 -14.89 -22.96 -0.01
N VAL A 136 -15.32 -21.69 0.00
CA VAL A 136 -15.36 -20.81 -1.19
C VAL A 136 -14.27 -19.74 -1.13
N TYR A 137 -14.06 -19.16 0.05
CA TYR A 137 -13.14 -18.04 0.28
C TYR A 137 -11.86 -18.45 1.02
N SER A 138 -11.50 -19.74 0.95
CA SER A 138 -10.32 -20.28 1.63
C SER A 138 -9.04 -19.54 1.23
N SER A 139 -8.89 -19.15 -0.03
CA SER A 139 -7.71 -18.38 -0.47
C SER A 139 -7.67 -16.94 0.06
N ASP A 140 -8.82 -16.33 0.36
CA ASP A 140 -8.86 -15.02 1.04
C ASP A 140 -8.40 -15.20 2.50
N LEU A 141 -8.79 -16.30 3.15
CA LEU A 141 -8.32 -16.68 4.48
C LEU A 141 -6.81 -17.03 4.48
N GLU A 142 -6.32 -17.81 3.52
CA GLU A 142 -4.89 -18.12 3.38
C GLU A 142 -4.05 -16.85 3.21
N GLN A 143 -4.53 -15.88 2.42
CA GLN A 143 -3.86 -14.59 2.25
C GLN A 143 -3.71 -13.86 3.59
N LEU A 144 -4.78 -13.81 4.40
CA LEU A 144 -4.73 -13.23 5.75
C LEU A 144 -3.73 -13.97 6.65
N LEU A 145 -3.73 -15.31 6.61
CA LEU A 145 -2.82 -16.13 7.42
C LEU A 145 -1.35 -15.88 7.06
N PHE A 146 -1.01 -15.79 5.77
CA PHE A 146 0.34 -15.47 5.33
C PHE A 146 0.76 -14.07 5.78
N TYR A 147 -0.13 -13.08 5.71
CA TYR A 147 0.14 -11.76 6.28
C TYR A 147 0.34 -11.81 7.80
N ALA A 148 -0.49 -12.56 8.54
CA ALA A 148 -0.36 -12.72 9.97
C ALA A 148 1.00 -13.35 10.33
N ALA A 149 1.44 -14.39 9.62
CA ALA A 149 2.75 -15.03 9.85
C ALA A 149 3.93 -14.08 9.55
N MET A 150 3.82 -13.21 8.54
CA MET A 150 4.83 -12.20 8.22
C MET A 150 4.83 -10.99 9.15
N ASN A 151 3.81 -10.83 10.01
CA ASN A 151 3.73 -9.70 10.91
C ASN A 151 4.72 -9.87 12.06
N LYS A 152 5.72 -8.97 12.13
CA LYS A 152 6.73 -8.99 13.19
C LYS A 152 6.12 -8.86 14.59
N ASN A 153 5.09 -8.03 14.73
CA ASN A 153 4.34 -7.90 15.99
C ASN A 153 3.17 -8.88 15.99
N PHE A 154 3.46 -10.16 15.76
CA PHE A 154 2.46 -11.21 15.63
C PHE A 154 1.43 -11.16 16.76
N THR A 155 0.17 -11.34 16.38
CA THR A 155 -0.96 -11.49 17.26
C THR A 155 -1.82 -12.64 16.75
N GLU A 156 -2.41 -13.38 17.67
CA GLU A 156 -3.28 -14.50 17.36
C GLU A 156 -4.53 -14.00 16.62
N ASP A 157 -5.07 -12.86 17.05
CA ASP A 157 -6.31 -12.31 16.53
C ASP A 157 -6.08 -11.41 15.31
N ASN A 158 -6.70 -11.77 14.19
CA ASN A 158 -6.70 -11.04 12.91
C ASN A 158 -8.12 -11.01 12.33
N TYR A 159 -8.36 -10.27 11.25
CA TYR A 159 -9.70 -10.06 10.72
C TYR A 159 -9.78 -10.25 9.21
N LEU A 160 -10.77 -11.01 8.77
CA LEU A 160 -11.19 -11.09 7.37
C LEU A 160 -12.52 -10.35 7.24
N VAL A 161 -12.54 -9.28 6.46
CA VAL A 161 -13.71 -8.42 6.30
C VAL A 161 -14.17 -8.46 4.86
N PHE A 162 -15.45 -8.78 4.65
CA PHE A 162 -16.07 -8.68 3.34
C PHE A 162 -17.03 -7.48 3.30
N PHE A 163 -17.08 -6.85 2.13
CA PHE A 163 -18.11 -5.87 1.78
C PHE A 163 -18.85 -6.35 0.54
N SER A 164 -20.16 -6.55 0.68
CA SER A 164 -21.03 -7.05 -0.38
C SER A 164 -22.39 -6.37 -0.29
N ASP A 165 -22.84 -5.80 -1.40
CA ASP A 165 -24.14 -5.12 -1.53
C ASP A 165 -24.44 -4.15 -0.38
N GLU A 166 -23.46 -3.27 -0.09
CA GLU A 166 -23.50 -2.25 0.97
C GLU A 166 -23.59 -2.80 2.41
N LYS A 167 -23.22 -4.06 2.61
CA LYS A 167 -23.15 -4.71 3.93
C LYS A 167 -21.75 -5.21 4.23
N PHE A 168 -21.36 -5.14 5.50
CA PHE A 168 -20.16 -5.79 6.01
C PHE A 168 -20.47 -7.20 6.51
N TYR A 169 -19.50 -8.09 6.34
CA TYR A 169 -19.43 -9.39 7.01
C TYR A 169 -18.04 -9.49 7.63
N VAL A 170 -17.96 -9.59 8.96
CA VAL A 170 -16.68 -9.56 9.66
C VAL A 170 -16.40 -10.87 10.37
N TYR A 171 -15.21 -11.40 10.13
CA TYR A 171 -14.75 -12.64 10.72
C TYR A 171 -13.46 -12.42 11.50
N LYS A 172 -13.50 -12.72 12.79
CA LYS A 172 -12.31 -12.83 13.63
C LYS A 172 -11.62 -14.16 13.32
N VAL A 173 -10.34 -14.09 13.01
CA VAL A 173 -9.48 -15.24 12.70
C VAL A 173 -8.41 -15.35 13.78
N SER A 174 -8.53 -16.35 14.63
CA SER A 174 -7.59 -16.63 15.73
C SER A 174 -6.58 -17.68 15.28
N VAL A 175 -5.31 -17.29 15.12
CA VAL A 175 -4.19 -18.13 14.71
C VAL A 175 -3.53 -18.75 15.94
N HIS A 176 -3.55 -20.08 16.03
CA HIS A 176 -2.95 -20.81 17.16
C HIS A 176 -1.71 -21.63 16.78
N ASP A 177 -1.39 -21.76 15.49
CA ASP A 177 -0.13 -22.38 15.03
C ASP A 177 0.50 -21.59 13.87
N ARG A 178 1.39 -20.66 14.21
CA ARG A 178 2.13 -19.84 13.25
C ARG A 178 3.13 -20.66 12.43
N ALA A 179 3.73 -21.69 13.02
CA ALA A 179 4.84 -22.44 12.39
C ALA A 179 4.35 -23.20 11.16
N ILE A 180 3.17 -23.82 11.22
CA ILE A 180 2.58 -24.52 10.07
C ILE A 180 2.29 -23.54 8.91
N ILE A 181 1.89 -22.30 9.22
CA ILE A 181 1.68 -21.26 8.19
C ILE A 181 3.02 -20.92 7.51
N GLU A 182 4.08 -20.75 8.30
CA GLU A 182 5.44 -20.48 7.79
C GLU A 182 5.95 -21.63 6.92
N ASP A 183 5.75 -22.89 7.34
CA ASP A 183 6.13 -24.08 6.56
C ASP A 183 5.39 -24.14 5.22
N GLU A 184 4.08 -23.83 5.19
CA GLU A 184 3.31 -23.76 3.96
C GLU A 184 3.82 -22.64 3.03
N MET A 185 4.16 -21.48 3.58
CA MET A 185 4.78 -20.39 2.80
C MET A 185 6.12 -20.82 2.19
N VAL A 186 6.99 -21.47 2.96
CA VAL A 186 8.28 -22.01 2.50
C VAL A 186 8.05 -23.03 1.39
N TYR A 187 7.08 -23.93 1.57
CA TYR A 187 6.71 -24.92 0.56
C TYR A 187 6.26 -24.25 -0.75
N ARG A 188 5.30 -23.31 -0.71
CA ARG A 188 4.81 -22.59 -1.91
C ARG A 188 5.91 -21.80 -2.60
N PHE A 189 6.78 -21.15 -1.82
CA PHE A 189 7.95 -20.45 -2.35
C PHE A 189 8.89 -21.43 -3.10
N SER A 190 9.13 -22.60 -2.52
CA SER A 190 9.95 -23.66 -3.15
C SER A 190 9.31 -24.21 -4.44
N LEU A 191 7.98 -24.31 -4.50
CA LEU A 191 7.27 -24.73 -5.72
C LEU A 191 7.55 -23.75 -6.86
N ILE A 192 7.32 -22.44 -6.61
CA ILE A 192 7.46 -21.40 -7.63
C ILE A 192 8.90 -21.28 -8.10
N THR A 193 9.87 -21.27 -7.17
CA THR A 193 11.29 -21.18 -7.51
C THR A 193 11.77 -22.36 -8.34
N ARG A 194 11.45 -23.60 -7.95
CA ARG A 194 11.77 -24.80 -8.76
C ARG A 194 11.15 -24.72 -10.16
N ALA A 195 9.88 -24.34 -10.26
CA ALA A 195 9.19 -24.20 -11.54
C ALA A 195 9.87 -23.17 -12.45
N MET A 196 10.34 -22.04 -11.89
CA MET A 196 11.09 -21.03 -12.63
C MET A 196 12.45 -21.53 -13.13
N GLU A 197 13.10 -22.43 -12.39
CA GLU A 197 14.40 -23.01 -12.76
C GLU A 197 14.29 -24.11 -13.83
N ASN A 198 13.33 -25.02 -13.70
CA ASN A 198 13.28 -26.24 -14.51
C ASN A 198 11.97 -26.45 -15.29
N GLY A 199 10.98 -25.58 -15.11
CA GLY A 199 9.68 -25.64 -15.78
C GLY A 199 8.66 -26.62 -15.19
N ASP A 200 8.97 -27.26 -14.07
CA ASP A 200 8.09 -28.25 -13.43
C ASP A 200 7.00 -27.57 -12.59
N ILE A 201 5.74 -27.81 -12.98
CA ILE A 201 4.54 -27.33 -12.28
C ILE A 201 3.65 -28.47 -11.77
N GLY A 202 4.13 -29.72 -11.80
CA GLY A 202 3.32 -30.90 -11.48
C GLY A 202 2.75 -30.90 -10.06
N ASP A 203 3.46 -30.26 -9.13
CA ASP A 203 3.06 -30.12 -7.72
C ASP A 203 2.20 -28.86 -7.46
N PHE A 204 1.90 -28.05 -8.48
CA PHE A 204 1.12 -26.83 -8.28
C PHE A 204 -0.35 -27.17 -7.96
N PRO A 205 -0.96 -26.43 -7.02
CA PRO A 205 -2.40 -26.51 -6.83
C PRO A 205 -3.09 -25.87 -8.03
N ARG A 206 -4.29 -26.33 -8.35
CA ARG A 206 -5.18 -25.65 -9.30
C ARG A 206 -5.53 -24.27 -8.76
N CYS A 207 -5.60 -23.27 -9.64
CA CYS A 207 -6.03 -21.91 -9.29
C CYS A 207 -7.40 -21.93 -8.59
N SER A 208 -7.53 -21.20 -7.48
CA SER A 208 -8.80 -21.01 -6.77
C SER A 208 -9.87 -20.33 -7.65
N TYR A 209 -9.46 -19.53 -8.63
CA TYR A 209 -10.33 -18.87 -9.60
C TYR A 209 -10.33 -19.57 -10.98
N PHE A 210 -10.08 -20.88 -11.02
CA PHE A 210 -10.16 -21.63 -12.27
C PHE A 210 -11.56 -21.48 -12.90
N GLY A 211 -11.60 -21.13 -14.19
CA GLY A 211 -12.85 -20.88 -14.93
C GLY A 211 -13.38 -19.45 -14.90
N TYR A 212 -12.76 -18.53 -14.15
CA TYR A 212 -13.23 -17.13 -14.00
C TYR A 212 -12.47 -16.13 -14.89
N GLY A 213 -12.28 -16.45 -16.19
CA GLY A 213 -11.65 -15.53 -17.16
C GLY A 213 -10.13 -15.40 -17.02
N CYS A 214 -9.41 -16.51 -16.90
CA CYS A 214 -7.95 -16.49 -16.81
C CYS A 214 -7.32 -16.38 -18.21
N GLN A 215 -6.54 -15.31 -18.45
CA GLN A 215 -5.85 -15.06 -19.71
C GLN A 215 -5.01 -16.23 -20.23
N PHE A 216 -4.35 -16.98 -19.32
CA PHE A 216 -3.48 -18.09 -19.70
C PHE A 216 -4.27 -19.35 -20.09
N SER A 217 -5.48 -19.49 -19.54
CA SER A 217 -6.40 -20.54 -19.95
C SER A 217 -7.00 -20.21 -21.31
N GLU A 218 -7.41 -18.96 -21.54
CA GLU A 218 -7.94 -18.48 -22.82
C GLU A 218 -6.91 -18.58 -23.94
N ALA A 219 -5.64 -18.24 -23.65
CA ALA A 219 -4.52 -18.41 -24.56
C ALA A 219 -4.05 -19.87 -24.72
N GLN A 220 -4.66 -20.83 -24.02
CA GLN A 220 -4.33 -22.26 -24.07
C GLN A 220 -2.87 -22.62 -23.74
N VAL A 221 -2.17 -21.78 -22.97
CA VAL A 221 -0.78 -22.03 -22.55
C VAL A 221 -0.68 -22.69 -21.18
N CYS A 222 -1.75 -22.64 -20.38
CA CYS A 222 -1.75 -23.09 -18.99
C CYS A 222 -2.58 -24.39 -18.79
N PRO A 223 -1.98 -25.48 -18.27
CA PRO A 223 -2.66 -26.77 -18.09
C PRO A 223 -3.43 -26.87 -16.76
N CYS A 224 -3.93 -25.75 -16.22
CA CYS A 224 -4.56 -25.67 -14.89
C CYS A 224 -5.68 -26.69 -14.66
N HIS A 225 -6.43 -27.04 -15.71
CA HIS A 225 -7.48 -28.06 -15.66
C HIS A 225 -6.98 -29.46 -15.25
N SER A 226 -5.70 -29.77 -15.52
CA SER A 226 -5.06 -31.05 -15.20
C SER A 226 -4.36 -31.07 -13.84
N LEU A 227 -4.23 -29.91 -13.18
CA LEU A 227 -3.62 -29.80 -11.86
C LEU A 227 -4.57 -30.28 -10.77
N ARG A 228 -3.97 -30.71 -9.64
CA ARG A 228 -4.71 -31.20 -8.47
C ARG A 228 -5.47 -30.04 -7.81
N HIS A 229 -6.62 -30.34 -7.22
CA HIS A 229 -7.36 -29.35 -6.44
C HIS A 229 -6.49 -28.83 -5.29
N SER A 230 -6.63 -27.54 -4.95
CA SER A 230 -5.99 -27.00 -3.76
C SER A 230 -6.55 -27.70 -2.52
N ASP A 231 -5.66 -28.09 -1.61
CA ASP A 231 -6.03 -28.64 -0.31
C ASP A 231 -5.93 -27.53 0.74
N SER A 232 -7.07 -27.05 1.20
CA SER A 232 -7.19 -26.03 2.26
C SER A 232 -7.49 -26.65 3.63
N SER A 233 -7.44 -27.98 3.78
CA SER A 233 -7.78 -28.66 5.03
C SER A 233 -6.86 -28.26 6.19
N TRP A 234 -5.60 -27.90 5.88
CA TRP A 234 -4.61 -27.44 6.84
C TRP A 234 -5.05 -26.18 7.60
N ILE A 235 -5.86 -25.30 6.98
CA ILE A 235 -6.32 -24.04 7.57
C ILE A 235 -7.07 -24.27 8.88
N SER A 236 -7.96 -25.27 8.89
CA SER A 236 -8.76 -25.61 10.08
C SER A 236 -7.92 -26.10 11.27
N ASN A 237 -6.70 -26.59 10.99
CA ASN A 237 -5.76 -27.04 12.01
C ASN A 237 -4.93 -25.91 12.61
N VAL A 238 -4.87 -24.73 11.97
CA VAL A 238 -3.99 -23.62 12.39
C VAL A 238 -4.74 -22.36 12.81
N ALA A 239 -6.02 -22.23 12.40
CA ALA A 239 -6.82 -21.07 12.69
C ALA A 239 -8.30 -21.41 12.92
N LYS A 240 -8.88 -20.69 13.89
CA LYS A 240 -10.31 -20.70 14.18
C LYS A 240 -10.94 -19.42 13.65
N VAL A 241 -12.06 -19.56 12.93
CA VAL A 241 -12.84 -18.42 12.42
C VAL A 241 -14.14 -18.30 13.21
N GLU A 242 -14.46 -17.08 13.63
CA GLU A 242 -15.70 -16.72 14.32
C GLU A 242 -16.28 -15.43 13.73
N GLU A 243 -17.61 -15.30 13.71
CA GLU A 243 -18.27 -14.05 13.32
C GLU A 243 -18.02 -12.97 14.37
N ASP A 244 -17.68 -11.76 13.93
CA ASP A 244 -17.53 -10.59 14.81
C ASP A 244 -18.61 -9.55 14.50
N TYR A 245 -19.81 -9.82 15.02
CA TYR A 245 -20.97 -8.93 14.91
C TYR A 245 -20.73 -7.54 15.50
N GLY A 246 -19.79 -7.40 16.44
CA GLY A 246 -19.48 -6.12 17.08
C GLY A 246 -18.72 -5.20 16.13
N MET A 247 -17.65 -5.71 15.52
CA MET A 247 -16.90 -4.97 14.49
C MET A 247 -17.74 -4.77 13.22
N GLU A 248 -18.56 -5.75 12.85
CA GLU A 248 -19.50 -5.64 11.72
C GLU A 248 -20.48 -4.48 11.91
N SER A 249 -21.20 -4.46 13.04
CA SER A 249 -22.15 -3.39 13.34
C SER A 249 -21.47 -2.03 13.38
N ARG A 250 -20.24 -1.95 13.91
CA ARG A 250 -19.47 -0.71 13.96
C ARG A 250 -19.08 -0.19 12.58
N LEU A 251 -18.61 -1.07 11.70
CA LEU A 251 -18.29 -0.71 10.31
C LEU A 251 -19.55 -0.29 9.55
N GLN A 252 -20.66 -0.99 9.77
CA GLN A 252 -21.96 -0.64 9.18
C GLN A 252 -22.41 0.75 9.63
N GLU A 253 -22.35 1.06 10.93
CA GLU A 253 -22.63 2.40 11.46
C GLU A 253 -21.75 3.46 10.80
N ILE A 254 -20.43 3.23 10.71
CA ILE A 254 -19.49 4.17 10.10
C ILE A 254 -19.82 4.40 8.62
N TYR A 255 -20.13 3.34 7.88
CA TYR A 255 -20.50 3.42 6.46
C TYR A 255 -21.79 4.23 6.26
N GLU A 256 -22.82 4.00 7.08
CA GLU A 256 -24.10 4.69 7.00
C GLU A 256 -24.01 6.18 7.33
N HIS A 257 -23.15 6.56 8.28
CA HIS A 257 -22.93 7.96 8.69
C HIS A 257 -21.89 8.68 7.81
N GLY A 258 -21.04 7.93 7.10
CA GLY A 258 -19.80 8.41 6.48
C GLY A 258 -19.87 8.74 5.00
N LYS A 259 -21.02 9.16 4.45
CA LYS A 259 -21.12 9.60 3.04
C LYS A 259 -20.53 11.01 2.84
N SER A 260 -19.21 11.14 2.99
CA SER A 260 -18.45 12.32 2.55
C SER A 260 -18.50 12.43 1.02
N THR A 261 -18.58 13.65 0.49
CA THR A 261 -18.72 13.93 -0.96
C THR A 261 -17.39 14.07 -1.70
N ILE A 262 -16.26 14.25 -1.00
CA ILE A 262 -14.93 14.45 -1.61
C ILE A 262 -13.88 13.65 -0.84
N ASP A 263 -13.24 12.71 -1.53
CA ASP A 263 -12.22 11.82 -0.99
C ASP A 263 -10.82 12.30 -1.42
N LEU A 264 -10.09 12.95 -0.49
CA LEU A 264 -8.78 13.56 -0.74
C LEU A 264 -7.64 12.75 -0.13
N ARG A 265 -6.67 12.38 -0.98
CA ARG A 265 -5.36 11.87 -0.55
C ARG A 265 -4.40 13.02 -0.29
N PHE A 266 -3.36 12.78 0.51
CA PHE A 266 -2.27 13.75 0.66
C PHE A 266 -1.64 14.16 -0.68
N TYR A 267 -1.51 13.23 -1.64
CA TYR A 267 -1.01 13.54 -2.98
C TYR A 267 -1.89 14.53 -3.75
N ASP A 268 -3.19 14.57 -3.46
CA ASP A 268 -4.14 15.43 -4.17
C ASP A 268 -3.92 16.91 -3.84
N LEU A 269 -3.32 17.22 -2.69
CA LEU A 269 -2.90 18.58 -2.35
C LEU A 269 -1.64 19.03 -3.11
N ILE A 270 -0.81 18.08 -3.53
CA ILE A 270 0.40 18.31 -4.34
C ILE A 270 0.04 18.42 -5.83
N TYR A 271 -0.96 17.66 -6.28
CA TYR A 271 -1.36 17.55 -7.68
C TYR A 271 -2.82 17.98 -7.92
N GLN A 272 -3.21 19.14 -7.38
CA GLN A 272 -4.61 19.61 -7.28
C GLN A 272 -5.38 19.56 -8.60
N ARG A 273 -4.80 20.08 -9.69
CA ARG A 273 -5.46 20.05 -11.02
C ARG A 273 -5.59 18.64 -11.57
N LYS A 274 -4.62 17.74 -11.33
CA LYS A 274 -4.74 16.33 -11.72
C LYS A 274 -5.90 15.67 -10.98
N TYR A 275 -6.02 15.94 -9.67
CA TYR A 275 -7.15 15.47 -8.88
C TYR A 275 -8.48 16.00 -9.40
N TYR A 276 -8.59 17.31 -9.64
CA TYR A 276 -9.79 17.93 -10.22
C TYR A 276 -10.26 17.18 -11.49
N HIS A 277 -9.38 16.98 -12.47
CA HIS A 277 -9.73 16.31 -13.72
C HIS A 277 -10.10 14.83 -13.52
N LYS A 278 -9.52 14.17 -12.51
CA LYS A 278 -9.91 12.80 -12.13
C LYS A 278 -11.36 12.75 -11.66
N ILE A 279 -11.78 13.65 -10.78
CA ILE A 279 -13.11 13.60 -10.17
C ILE A 279 -14.21 14.24 -11.04
N THR A 280 -13.85 15.09 -12.01
CA THR A 280 -14.82 15.63 -12.99
C THR A 280 -15.07 14.71 -14.18
N GLY A 281 -14.41 13.54 -14.23
CA GLY A 281 -14.60 12.56 -15.30
C GLY A 281 -13.98 12.97 -16.63
N ASP A 282 -12.92 13.79 -16.60
CA ASP A 282 -12.25 14.24 -17.81
C ASP A 282 -11.59 13.07 -18.56
N SER A 283 -11.63 13.13 -19.89
CA SER A 283 -11.08 12.09 -20.75
C SER A 283 -9.57 11.96 -20.62
N ARG A 284 -9.11 10.73 -20.37
CA ARG A 284 -7.70 10.34 -20.42
C ARG A 284 -7.28 10.08 -21.86
N ASN A 285 -5.99 10.25 -22.19
CA ASN A 285 -5.50 9.90 -23.52
C ASN A 285 -5.56 8.38 -23.71
N ALA A 286 -6.13 7.93 -24.82
CA ALA A 286 -6.11 6.52 -25.21
C ALA A 286 -4.65 6.07 -25.36
N GLY A 287 -4.24 5.03 -24.63
CA GLY A 287 -2.85 4.53 -24.59
C GLY A 287 -1.99 5.11 -23.46
N SER A 288 -2.47 6.09 -22.68
CA SER A 288 -1.88 6.41 -21.39
C SER A 288 -2.74 5.81 -20.28
N SER A 289 -2.51 4.53 -19.96
CA SER A 289 -2.77 4.12 -18.58
C SER A 289 -1.91 5.06 -17.73
N GLY A 290 -2.51 6.06 -17.08
CA GLY A 290 -1.80 6.98 -16.18
C GLY A 290 -1.22 6.31 -14.93
N GLN A 291 -1.38 5.00 -14.82
CA GLN A 291 -0.39 4.17 -14.18
C GLN A 291 0.88 4.27 -15.03
N ILE A 292 1.86 5.07 -14.57
CA ILE A 292 3.24 4.56 -14.65
C ILE A 292 3.07 3.10 -14.27
N PRO A 293 3.33 2.13 -15.18
CA PRO A 293 3.18 0.74 -14.81
C PRO A 293 3.92 0.62 -13.49
N ASP A 294 3.31 0.07 -12.44
CA ASP A 294 4.07 -0.37 -11.27
C ASP A 294 5.13 -1.28 -11.88
N SER A 295 6.32 -0.75 -12.10
CA SER A 295 7.01 -0.92 -13.39
C SER A 295 7.44 -2.35 -13.58
N TYR A 296 6.58 -3.25 -14.04
CA TYR A 296 6.86 -4.65 -14.27
C TYR A 296 7.90 -5.18 -13.25
N TYR A 297 7.52 -5.14 -11.96
CA TYR A 297 8.38 -5.29 -10.78
C TYR A 297 9.39 -4.14 -10.60
N GLU A 298 9.32 -3.40 -9.48
CA GLU A 298 10.38 -2.51 -9.02
C GLU A 298 11.75 -3.22 -9.16
N LYS A 299 12.49 -3.00 -10.26
CA LYS A 299 13.86 -3.52 -10.46
C LYS A 299 14.86 -3.05 -9.39
N ASN A 300 14.37 -2.26 -8.42
CA ASN A 300 15.04 -1.91 -7.18
C ASN A 300 14.17 -2.34 -5.98
N ASN A 301 14.08 -3.64 -5.77
CA ASN A 301 13.65 -4.36 -4.55
C ASN A 301 14.24 -3.80 -3.23
N ILE A 302 15.21 -2.89 -3.31
CA ILE A 302 15.86 -2.20 -2.20
C ILE A 302 14.89 -1.51 -1.23
N LYS A 303 13.73 -1.03 -1.70
CA LYS A 303 12.73 -0.41 -0.83
C LYS A 303 12.22 -1.38 0.23
N PHE A 304 11.88 -2.62 -0.15
CA PHE A 304 11.41 -3.65 0.77
C PHE A 304 12.51 -4.10 1.72
N PHE A 305 13.76 -4.19 1.25
CA PHE A 305 14.88 -4.45 2.13
C PHE A 305 15.07 -3.36 3.18
N VAL A 306 14.84 -2.09 2.84
CA VAL A 306 14.92 -0.98 3.81
C VAL A 306 13.78 -1.05 4.81
N LEU A 307 12.56 -1.33 4.35
CA LEU A 307 11.42 -1.54 5.24
C LEU A 307 11.68 -2.69 6.22
N GLY A 308 12.07 -3.86 5.71
CA GLY A 308 12.45 -4.99 6.57
C GLY A 308 13.64 -4.68 7.48
N SER A 309 14.56 -3.79 7.09
CA SER A 309 15.66 -3.33 7.95
C SER A 309 15.19 -2.43 9.08
N ILE A 310 14.21 -1.55 8.83
CA ILE A 310 13.55 -0.74 9.86
C ILE A 310 12.78 -1.66 10.79
N ASP A 311 11.92 -2.52 10.23
CA ASP A 311 11.05 -3.41 10.98
C ASP A 311 11.85 -4.35 11.87
N SER A 312 12.96 -4.92 11.39
CA SER A 312 13.86 -5.81 12.16
C SER A 312 14.84 -5.10 13.11
N SER A 313 14.74 -3.77 13.25
CA SER A 313 15.62 -2.98 14.11
C SER A 313 14.90 -2.41 15.33
N ILE A 314 15.67 -1.73 16.19
CA ILE A 314 15.16 -0.93 17.31
C ILE A 314 14.37 0.32 16.83
N LEU A 315 14.36 0.60 15.52
CA LEU A 315 13.63 1.74 14.95
C LEU A 315 12.13 1.42 14.72
N ASN A 316 11.73 0.16 14.87
CA ASN A 316 10.37 -0.31 14.63
C ASN A 316 9.37 0.26 15.64
N VAL A 317 8.16 0.55 15.16
CA VAL A 317 7.05 1.07 15.98
C VAL A 317 5.92 0.04 15.98
N SER A 318 5.43 -0.29 17.17
CA SER A 318 4.31 -1.22 17.34
C SER A 318 3.00 -0.64 16.80
N GLY A 319 2.06 -1.52 16.46
CA GLY A 319 0.72 -1.12 16.04
C GLY A 319 -0.04 -0.33 17.10
N THR A 320 0.19 -0.61 18.39
CA THR A 320 -0.39 0.15 19.51
C THR A 320 0.11 1.59 19.56
N GLU A 321 1.40 1.81 19.36
CA GLU A 321 1.99 3.15 19.31
C GLU A 321 1.49 3.92 18.08
N LYS A 322 1.44 3.27 16.91
CA LYS A 322 0.84 3.86 15.70
C LYS A 322 -0.62 4.24 15.92
N ALA A 323 -1.41 3.37 16.54
CA ALA A 323 -2.81 3.62 16.86
C ALA A 323 -2.99 4.82 17.79
N ASN A 324 -2.11 4.99 18.78
CA ASN A 324 -2.14 6.15 19.67
C ASN A 324 -1.85 7.46 18.94
N ILE A 325 -0.91 7.46 18.00
CA ILE A 325 -0.61 8.63 17.18
C ILE A 325 -1.77 8.93 16.22
N ASN A 326 -2.33 7.89 15.59
CA ASN A 326 -3.40 8.02 14.60
C ASN A 326 -4.74 8.51 15.16
N LYS A 327 -4.94 8.47 16.49
CA LYS A 327 -6.12 9.08 17.16
C LYS A 327 -6.23 10.59 16.88
N VAL A 328 -5.12 11.25 16.57
CA VAL A 328 -5.09 12.66 16.20
C VAL A 328 -5.14 12.78 14.69
N SER A 329 -6.14 13.51 14.19
CA SER A 329 -6.20 13.98 12.80
C SER A 329 -6.66 15.44 12.76
N THR A 330 -5.84 16.33 12.22
CA THR A 330 -6.14 17.78 12.12
C THR A 330 -6.71 18.18 10.76
N LEU A 331 -6.62 17.28 9.78
CA LEU A 331 -6.95 17.49 8.38
C LEU A 331 -7.80 16.32 7.87
N PRO A 332 -8.87 16.58 7.09
CA PRO A 332 -9.73 15.55 6.50
C PRO A 332 -9.08 14.96 5.25
N LEU A 333 -7.89 14.37 5.41
CA LEU A 333 -7.10 13.78 4.34
C LEU A 333 -6.76 12.34 4.69
N TYR A 334 -6.66 11.50 3.66
CA TYR A 334 -6.19 10.12 3.76
C TYR A 334 -4.74 9.99 3.32
N GLY A 335 -4.02 9.03 3.89
CA GLY A 335 -2.62 8.81 3.55
C GLY A 335 -1.97 7.66 4.31
N ASP A 336 -0.93 7.10 3.69
CA ASP A 336 -0.21 5.93 4.15
C ASP A 336 0.85 6.35 5.19
N ASP A 337 0.39 6.64 6.40
CA ASP A 337 1.25 7.13 7.47
C ASP A 337 2.18 6.03 7.97
N ARG A 338 3.48 6.34 8.00
CA ARG A 338 4.52 5.44 8.50
C ARG A 338 5.30 6.13 9.59
N TYR A 339 5.65 5.38 10.61
CA TYR A 339 6.29 5.89 11.82
C TYR A 339 7.57 5.12 12.12
N ILE A 340 8.54 5.82 12.69
CA ILE A 340 9.85 5.29 13.05
C ILE A 340 10.30 5.92 14.38
N ILE A 341 10.98 5.13 15.22
CA ILE A 341 11.66 5.67 16.42
C ILE A 341 12.89 6.44 15.95
N LYS A 342 12.92 7.75 16.19
CA LYS A 342 14.00 8.65 15.74
C LYS A 342 15.27 8.52 16.59
N ASN A 343 15.11 8.27 17.89
CA ASN A 343 16.21 8.19 18.84
C ASN A 343 16.14 6.90 19.66
N ILE A 344 17.16 6.06 19.56
CA ILE A 344 17.24 4.81 20.32
C ILE A 344 17.45 5.00 21.82
N TYR A 345 17.89 6.20 22.24
CA TYR A 345 18.00 6.56 23.65
C TYR A 345 16.71 7.15 24.21
N ASP A 346 15.71 7.41 23.36
CA ASP A 346 14.38 7.87 23.74
C ASP A 346 13.35 7.26 22.78
N GLU A 347 12.90 6.05 23.12
CA GLU A 347 11.94 5.27 22.34
C GLU A 347 10.59 5.99 22.14
N ASN A 348 10.32 7.06 22.91
CA ASN A 348 9.12 7.89 22.74
C ASN A 348 9.24 8.90 21.58
N THR A 349 10.40 9.03 20.95
CA THR A 349 10.61 9.93 19.80
C THR A 349 10.11 9.34 18.49
N ILE A 350 8.83 8.99 18.46
CA ILE A 350 8.20 8.42 17.27
C ILE A 350 7.80 9.55 16.33
N VAL A 351 8.29 9.50 15.10
CA VAL A 351 8.03 10.53 14.08
C VAL A 351 7.58 9.90 12.77
N PRO A 352 6.80 10.63 11.94
CA PRO A 352 6.50 10.18 10.60
C PRO A 352 7.75 10.07 9.74
N TYR A 353 7.76 9.14 8.79
CA TYR A 353 8.82 9.08 7.79
C TYR A 353 8.32 8.77 6.38
N LEU A 354 9.10 9.23 5.40
CA LEU A 354 8.91 8.97 3.99
C LEU A 354 10.11 8.17 3.46
N LEU A 355 9.85 7.05 2.78
CA LEU A 355 10.90 6.25 2.13
C LEU A 355 10.85 6.45 0.61
N LYS A 356 11.97 6.87 0.01
CA LYS A 356 12.09 7.14 -1.42
C LYS A 356 13.33 6.49 -2.02
N ILE A 357 13.17 6.01 -3.25
CA ILE A 357 14.29 5.54 -4.08
C ILE A 357 14.65 6.64 -5.07
N ASN A 358 15.89 7.11 -5.03
CA ASN A 358 16.39 8.14 -5.92
C ASN A 358 17.51 7.59 -6.81
N ASN A 359 17.21 7.45 -8.11
CA ASN A 359 18.16 6.94 -9.12
C ASN A 359 19.17 8.01 -9.59
N SER A 360 19.27 9.14 -8.89
CA SER A 360 20.30 10.16 -9.10
C SER A 360 21.68 9.67 -8.67
N LYS A 361 22.73 10.23 -9.29
CA LYS A 361 24.13 10.09 -8.84
C LYS A 361 24.55 11.20 -7.87
N TYR A 362 23.61 12.07 -7.50
CA TYR A 362 23.84 13.22 -6.63
C TYR A 362 22.88 13.16 -5.44
N THR A 363 23.44 13.29 -4.24
CA THR A 363 22.70 13.35 -2.98
C THR A 363 22.21 14.76 -2.64
N ASN A 364 22.79 15.78 -3.29
CA ASN A 364 22.71 17.17 -2.81
C ASN A 364 21.42 17.93 -3.19
N ASN A 365 20.37 17.24 -3.64
CA ASN A 365 19.08 17.88 -3.86
C ASN A 365 17.93 16.87 -3.77
N ILE A 366 17.16 16.95 -2.68
CA ILE A 366 15.93 16.18 -2.51
C ILE A 366 14.81 16.92 -3.25
N PRO A 367 13.98 16.23 -4.05
CA PRO A 367 12.83 16.86 -4.70
C PRO A 367 11.90 17.56 -3.70
N ASP A 368 11.46 18.78 -4.03
CA ASP A 368 10.51 19.56 -3.21
C ASP A 368 9.23 18.76 -2.87
N THR A 369 8.80 17.84 -3.75
CA THR A 369 7.65 16.97 -3.49
C THR A 369 7.84 16.03 -2.32
N TYR A 370 9.07 15.61 -2.00
CA TYR A 370 9.32 14.73 -0.84
C TYR A 370 9.08 15.49 0.47
N TYR A 371 9.49 16.77 0.54
CA TYR A 371 9.18 17.64 1.67
C TYR A 371 7.67 17.85 1.80
N SER A 372 6.96 18.07 0.69
CA SER A 372 5.50 18.25 0.71
C SER A 372 4.75 17.02 1.18
N GLU A 373 5.15 15.82 0.75
CA GLU A 373 4.57 14.56 1.24
C GLU A 373 4.74 14.42 2.75
N LEU A 374 5.97 14.60 3.25
CA LEU A 374 6.26 14.50 4.69
C LEU A 374 5.53 15.60 5.48
N ALA A 375 5.50 16.83 4.97
CA ALA A 375 4.85 17.98 5.59
C ALA A 375 3.34 17.73 5.80
N ILE A 376 2.65 17.16 4.79
CA ILE A 376 1.23 16.84 4.90
C ILE A 376 0.99 15.75 5.95
N THR A 377 1.79 14.68 5.96
CA THR A 377 1.70 13.63 6.99
C THR A 377 1.92 14.19 8.39
N CYS A 378 2.96 15.01 8.56
CA CYS A 378 3.25 15.71 9.81
C CYS A 378 2.05 16.58 10.25
N ALA A 379 1.48 17.36 9.32
CA ALA A 379 0.36 18.24 9.60
C ALA A 379 -0.88 17.45 10.03
N ARG A 380 -1.24 16.39 9.30
CA ARG A 380 -2.37 15.50 9.63
C ARG A 380 -2.29 15.02 11.09
N ARG A 381 -1.09 14.63 11.53
CA ARG A 381 -0.86 14.04 12.85
C ARG A 381 -0.46 15.05 13.93
N ASN A 382 -0.40 16.34 13.58
CA ASN A 382 0.07 17.42 14.44
C ASN A 382 1.49 17.19 15.01
N ILE A 383 2.38 16.63 14.21
CA ILE A 383 3.77 16.36 14.57
C ILE A 383 4.65 17.38 13.85
N LYS A 384 5.58 18.02 14.59
CA LYS A 384 6.38 19.15 14.07
C LYS A 384 7.59 18.73 13.24
N GLU A 385 7.90 17.45 13.21
CA GLU A 385 9.11 16.93 12.57
C GLU A 385 8.89 15.53 12.02
N GLY A 386 9.73 15.14 11.06
CA GLY A 386 9.72 13.82 10.48
C GLY A 386 11.00 13.52 9.70
N LEU A 387 11.08 12.32 9.14
CA LEU A 387 12.26 11.85 8.42
C LEU A 387 11.99 11.62 6.93
N ILE A 388 12.90 12.07 6.06
CA ILE A 388 12.95 11.63 4.66
C ILE A 388 14.12 10.66 4.52
N VAL A 389 13.81 9.38 4.33
CA VAL A 389 14.77 8.31 4.06
C VAL A 389 14.90 8.15 2.55
N VAL A 390 16.08 8.50 2.01
CA VAL A 390 16.37 8.41 0.57
C VAL A 390 17.45 7.38 0.33
N VAL A 391 17.12 6.38 -0.48
CA VAL A 391 18.05 5.35 -0.92
C VAL A 391 18.57 5.71 -2.31
N TYR A 392 19.89 5.61 -2.50
CA TYR A 392 20.57 5.89 -3.76
C TYR A 392 21.20 4.61 -4.33
N PRO A 393 20.46 3.80 -5.12
CA PRO A 393 20.96 2.53 -5.64
C PRO A 393 22.25 2.66 -6.44
N LYS A 394 22.43 3.76 -7.18
CA LYS A 394 23.61 4.02 -8.03
C LYS A 394 24.85 4.50 -7.27
N LEU A 395 24.74 4.73 -5.96
CA LEU A 395 25.83 5.18 -5.10
C LEU A 395 26.11 4.11 -4.04
N GLU A 396 26.42 2.89 -4.48
CA GLU A 396 26.69 1.75 -3.57
C GLU A 396 25.59 1.55 -2.51
N LYS A 397 24.33 1.82 -2.89
CA LYS A 397 23.17 1.70 -2.00
C LYS A 397 23.24 2.63 -0.78
N THR A 398 23.90 3.78 -0.91
CA THR A 398 23.95 4.85 0.11
C THR A 398 22.54 5.24 0.55
N ILE A 399 22.35 5.46 1.85
CA ILE A 399 21.09 5.89 2.45
C ILE A 399 21.32 7.20 3.18
N LYS A 400 20.58 8.23 2.75
CA LYS A 400 20.56 9.54 3.42
C LYS A 400 19.23 9.71 4.13
N VAL A 401 19.31 9.99 5.42
CA VAL A 401 18.15 10.29 6.25
C VAL A 401 18.18 11.76 6.61
N HIS A 402 17.15 12.48 6.22
CA HIS A 402 16.98 13.90 6.51
C HIS A 402 15.94 14.09 7.59
N GLU A 403 16.34 14.69 8.70
CA GLU A 403 15.44 15.15 9.75
C GLU A 403 14.97 16.56 9.42
N VAL A 404 13.66 16.69 9.19
CA VAL A 404 13.04 17.95 8.78
C VAL A 404 12.10 18.41 9.87
N LYS A 405 12.24 19.68 10.28
CA LYS A 405 11.34 20.36 11.22
C LYS A 405 10.52 21.40 10.50
N PHE A 406 9.24 21.49 10.86
CA PHE A 406 8.28 22.36 10.21
C PHE A 406 7.58 23.31 11.19
N ASP A 407 7.20 24.48 10.68
CA ASP A 407 6.12 25.30 11.22
C ASP A 407 4.78 24.63 10.89
N ILE A 408 4.31 23.81 11.83
CA ILE A 408 3.17 22.92 11.60
C ILE A 408 1.85 23.68 11.44
N ASP A 409 1.69 24.79 12.14
CA ASP A 409 0.48 25.61 12.07
C ASP A 409 0.34 26.26 10.69
N ARG A 410 1.47 26.73 10.14
CA ARG A 410 1.50 27.24 8.76
C ARG A 410 1.15 26.18 7.72
N ILE A 411 1.65 24.94 7.88
CA ILE A 411 1.31 23.84 6.97
C ILE A 411 -0.17 23.46 7.09
N ILE A 412 -0.69 23.31 8.31
CA ILE A 412 -2.12 23.00 8.53
C ILE A 412 -2.99 24.07 7.85
N SER A 413 -2.65 25.35 8.01
CA SER A 413 -3.35 26.44 7.32
C SER A 413 -3.27 26.31 5.80
N ALA A 414 -2.09 26.05 5.25
CA ALA A 414 -1.89 25.90 3.81
C ALA A 414 -2.66 24.68 3.24
N CYS A 415 -2.71 23.57 3.98
CA CYS A 415 -3.50 22.39 3.63
C CYS A 415 -5.00 22.71 3.62
N ARG A 416 -5.53 23.37 4.66
CA ARG A 416 -6.95 23.76 4.71
C ARG A 416 -7.35 24.66 3.55
N THR A 417 -6.56 25.70 3.27
CA THR A 417 -6.79 26.56 2.10
C THR A 417 -6.74 25.78 0.79
N SER A 418 -5.83 24.79 0.66
CA SER A 418 -5.76 23.96 -0.54
C SER A 418 -6.99 23.06 -0.71
N ILE A 419 -7.49 22.48 0.38
CA ILE A 419 -8.73 21.69 0.41
C ILE A 419 -9.91 22.57 -0.04
N GLU A 420 -10.11 23.72 0.60
CA GLU A 420 -11.19 24.67 0.27
C GLU A 420 -11.13 25.12 -1.21
N ASN A 421 -9.91 25.33 -1.74
CA ASN A 421 -9.72 25.68 -3.14
C ASN A 421 -10.13 24.54 -4.07
N ILE A 422 -9.79 23.29 -3.74
CA ILE A 422 -10.23 22.11 -4.51
C ILE A 422 -11.76 22.02 -4.53
N GLU A 423 -12.40 22.10 -3.36
CA GLU A 423 -13.85 22.06 -3.24
C GLU A 423 -14.51 23.18 -4.06
N THR A 424 -13.98 24.40 -3.95
CA THR A 424 -14.46 25.57 -4.70
C THR A 424 -14.28 25.38 -6.21
N ALA A 425 -13.14 24.86 -6.65
CA ALA A 425 -12.85 24.63 -8.06
C ALA A 425 -13.82 23.62 -8.65
N VAL A 426 -14.10 22.52 -7.94
CA VAL A 426 -15.07 21.50 -8.33
C VAL A 426 -16.47 22.09 -8.43
N ALA A 427 -16.93 22.80 -7.39
CA ALA A 427 -18.26 23.40 -7.35
C ALA A 427 -18.47 24.45 -8.46
N ARG A 428 -17.44 25.25 -8.77
CA ARG A 428 -17.52 26.35 -9.75
C ARG A 428 -17.03 25.98 -11.14
N LYS A 429 -16.48 24.78 -11.33
CA LYS A 429 -15.81 24.32 -12.55
C LYS A 429 -14.67 25.24 -13.01
N THR A 430 -13.86 25.73 -12.06
CA THR A 430 -12.77 26.68 -12.30
C THR A 430 -11.42 26.07 -11.92
N PRO A 431 -10.83 25.17 -12.72
CA PRO A 431 -9.55 24.54 -12.39
C PRO A 431 -8.38 25.54 -12.30
N GLU A 432 -8.52 26.76 -12.83
CA GLU A 432 -7.47 27.78 -12.87
C GLU A 432 -7.14 28.35 -11.48
N ILE A 433 -8.05 28.28 -10.51
CA ILE A 433 -7.78 28.72 -9.12
C ILE A 433 -6.84 27.76 -8.38
N LEU A 434 -6.71 26.53 -8.88
CA LEU A 434 -5.85 25.50 -8.31
C LEU A 434 -4.42 25.70 -8.78
N ASP A 435 -3.48 25.27 -7.94
CA ASP A 435 -2.08 25.25 -8.30
C ASP A 435 -1.81 24.33 -9.50
N MET A 436 -0.88 24.76 -10.37
CA MET A 436 -0.32 23.88 -11.38
C MET A 436 0.46 22.74 -10.72
N CYS A 437 0.33 21.53 -11.28
CA CYS A 437 1.16 20.40 -10.88
C CYS A 437 2.64 20.70 -11.15
N PRO A 438 3.59 20.08 -10.42
CA PRO A 438 5.01 20.12 -10.75
C PRO A 438 5.29 19.78 -12.21
N GLU A 439 6.31 20.39 -12.82
CA GLU A 439 6.62 20.26 -14.25
C GLU A 439 6.75 18.80 -14.70
N PHE A 440 7.41 17.95 -13.90
CA PHE A 440 7.57 16.52 -14.21
C PHE A 440 6.23 15.78 -14.28
N ALA A 441 5.26 16.16 -13.44
CA ALA A 441 3.93 15.57 -13.40
C ALA A 441 3.07 16.06 -14.57
N ILE A 442 3.25 17.31 -15.03
CA ILE A 442 2.57 17.84 -16.22
C ILE A 442 2.96 17.05 -17.47
N LYS A 443 4.25 16.72 -17.61
CA LYS A 443 4.78 15.95 -18.75
C LYS A 443 4.21 14.53 -18.80
N SER A 444 3.98 13.91 -17.65
CA SER A 444 3.46 12.55 -17.51
C SER A 444 1.95 12.46 -17.26
N CYS A 445 1.23 13.59 -17.26
CA CYS A 445 -0.22 13.61 -17.02
C CYS A 445 -0.99 12.90 -18.15
N ASP A 446 -1.89 12.00 -17.76
CA ASP A 446 -2.73 11.18 -18.64
C ASP A 446 -4.01 11.90 -19.09
N PHE A 447 -4.40 13.00 -18.45
CA PHE A 447 -5.58 13.77 -18.84
C PHE A 447 -5.32 14.66 -20.06
N ALA A 448 -6.07 14.43 -21.15
CA ALA A 448 -5.96 15.18 -22.40
C ALA A 448 -6.32 16.66 -22.21
N SER A 449 -7.31 16.93 -21.37
CA SER A 449 -7.85 18.24 -21.05
C SER A 449 -7.12 18.96 -19.92
N CYS A 450 -6.00 18.43 -19.41
CA CYS A 450 -5.33 18.95 -18.23
C CYS A 450 -5.06 20.47 -18.36
N SER A 451 -5.66 21.24 -17.46
CA SER A 451 -5.59 22.70 -17.40
C SER A 451 -4.17 23.23 -17.29
N CYS A 452 -3.25 22.49 -16.65
CA CYS A 452 -1.82 22.83 -16.60
C CYS A 452 -1.21 22.99 -18.00
N ARG A 453 -1.47 22.05 -18.92
CA ARG A 453 -0.91 22.10 -20.29
C ARG A 453 -1.52 23.24 -21.09
N ARG A 454 -2.83 23.45 -20.96
CA ARG A 454 -3.55 24.53 -21.65
C ARG A 454 -3.02 25.91 -21.23
N GLU A 455 -2.75 26.11 -19.95
CA GLU A 455 -2.21 27.38 -19.44
C GLU A 455 -0.78 27.65 -19.93
N ILE A 456 0.09 26.62 -19.94
CA ILE A 456 1.45 26.73 -20.51
C ILE A 456 1.40 27.11 -22.01
N ILE A 457 0.45 26.54 -22.76
CA ILE A 457 0.29 26.84 -24.20
C ILE A 457 -0.26 28.26 -24.42
N LYS A 458 -1.19 28.74 -23.58
CA LYS A 458 -1.77 30.10 -23.69
C LYS A 458 -0.82 31.22 -23.25
N GLY A 459 0.14 30.90 -22.37
CA GLY A 459 1.17 31.84 -21.90
C GLY A 459 2.43 31.90 -22.76
N ARG A 460 2.49 31.13 -23.86
CA ARG A 460 3.49 31.22 -24.94
C ARG A 460 2.82 31.82 -26.17
#